data_AF-A0A916UXI1-F1
#
_entry.id   AF-A0A916UXI1-F1
#
_cell.length_a   1.000
_cell.length_b   1.000
_cell.length_c   1.000
_cell.angle_alpha   90.00
_cell.angle_beta   90.00
_cell.angle_gamma   90.00
#
_symmetry.space_group_name_H-M   'P 1'
#
loop_
_entity.id
_entity.type
_entity.pdbx_description
1 polymer ?
#
loop_
_entity_poly.entity_id
_entity_poly.type
_entity_poly.pdbx_seq_one_letter_code
_entity_poly.pdbx_strand_id
1 'polypeptide(L)'
;MKISPTMRGWKTLAHTPLYLLAAILLSACATTSADVPSIDPMGKQLAAAIKDLDTYYVPGTIQTRDVSQAALKQVSVNEAALQDWYVHSEQACYDKFFVNSCLTDIKLYRREYRMKLQRIEIEAKALQRKLHIDELDEDLKRRQAQKP
;
A
#
# COMPACT_ATOMS: atom_id res chain seq x y z
N MET A 1 -10.17 -32.49 -29.22
CA MET A 1 -10.11 -33.91 -28.79
C MET A 1 -8.84 -34.51 -29.39
N LYS A 2 -7.68 -34.47 -28.73
CA LYS A 2 -7.20 -35.38 -27.66
C LYS A 2 -7.42 -36.87 -28.00
N ILE A 3 -6.43 -37.47 -28.66
CA ILE A 3 -6.09 -38.90 -28.54
C ILE A 3 -4.57 -39.00 -28.45
N SER A 4 -4.13 -39.74 -27.44
CA SER A 4 -2.78 -39.90 -26.88
C SER A 4 -1.85 -40.75 -27.76
N PRO A 5 -0.52 -40.62 -27.63
CA PRO A 5 0.41 -41.71 -27.93
C PRO A 5 0.89 -42.38 -26.64
N THR A 6 0.70 -43.68 -26.58
CA THR A 6 1.16 -44.61 -25.55
C THR A 6 2.56 -45.15 -25.86
N MET A 7 3.30 -45.37 -24.78
CA MET A 7 4.35 -46.39 -24.59
C MET A 7 5.72 -46.16 -25.25
N ARG A 8 6.70 -45.82 -24.41
CA ARG A 8 8.13 -46.03 -24.69
C ARG A 8 8.84 -46.54 -23.43
N GLY A 9 9.21 -47.83 -23.49
CA GLY A 9 10.44 -48.40 -22.94
C GLY A 9 10.61 -48.45 -21.42
N TRP A 10 10.12 -49.54 -20.80
CA TRP A 10 10.66 -50.03 -19.54
C TRP A 10 11.91 -50.88 -19.81
N LYS A 11 13.06 -50.46 -19.29
CA LYS A 11 14.21 -51.35 -19.05
C LYS A 11 14.51 -51.35 -17.57
N THR A 12 14.16 -52.45 -16.94
CA THR A 12 14.70 -52.94 -15.67
C THR A 12 16.14 -53.44 -15.90
N LEU A 13 16.98 -53.33 -14.86
CA LEU A 13 18.14 -54.21 -14.52
C LEU A 13 18.72 -53.66 -13.19
N ALA A 14 18.36 -54.28 -12.06
CA ALA A 14 19.25 -55.10 -11.20
C ALA A 14 20.04 -54.24 -10.16
N HIS A 15 19.62 -54.16 -8.88
CA HIS A 15 19.94 -55.06 -7.74
C HIS A 15 21.46 -55.18 -7.48
N THR A 16 22.03 -54.63 -6.40
CA THR A 16 22.08 -55.09 -4.98
C THR A 16 23.15 -54.22 -4.24
N PRO A 17 23.45 -54.30 -2.91
CA PRO A 17 22.78 -54.92 -1.75
C PRO A 17 22.51 -53.90 -0.60
N LEU A 18 21.43 -54.04 0.17
CA LEU A 18 21.42 -54.70 1.49
C LEU A 18 22.55 -54.25 2.46
N TYR A 19 22.38 -53.08 3.08
CA TYR A 19 22.92 -52.83 4.42
C TYR A 19 21.77 -52.58 5.40
N LEU A 20 21.59 -53.57 6.26
CA LEU A 20 20.73 -53.60 7.42
C LEU A 20 21.27 -52.69 8.53
N LEU A 21 20.33 -52.00 9.17
CA LEU A 21 20.27 -51.67 10.61
C LEU A 21 21.30 -50.69 11.19
N ALA A 22 20.82 -49.49 11.55
CA ALA A 22 20.82 -49.04 12.95
C ALA A 22 19.95 -47.78 13.10
N ALA A 23 18.85 -47.94 13.84
CA ALA A 23 18.06 -46.84 14.35
C ALA A 23 18.84 -46.09 15.44
N ILE A 24 18.97 -44.76 15.33
CA ILE A 24 19.12 -43.87 16.49
C ILE A 24 18.19 -42.68 16.29
N LEU A 25 17.12 -42.70 17.07
CA LEU A 25 16.23 -41.59 17.37
C LEU A 25 17.03 -40.44 17.97
N LEU A 26 17.12 -39.32 17.26
CA LEU A 26 17.27 -38.01 17.88
C LEU A 26 16.21 -37.11 17.26
N SER A 27 15.05 -37.07 17.94
CA SER A 27 14.02 -36.07 17.71
C SER A 27 14.63 -34.69 17.98
N ALA A 28 15.13 -34.06 16.93
CA ALA A 28 15.37 -32.62 16.94
C ALA A 28 14.00 -31.95 16.97
N CYS A 29 13.46 -31.74 18.18
CA CYS A 29 12.48 -30.69 18.40
C CYS A 29 13.25 -29.36 18.25
N ALA A 30 13.57 -29.01 17.00
CA ALA A 30 13.83 -27.63 16.67
C ALA A 30 12.48 -26.94 16.85
N THR A 31 12.25 -26.38 18.03
CA THR A 31 11.28 -25.32 18.21
C THR A 31 11.76 -24.18 17.34
N THR A 32 11.42 -24.21 16.05
CA THR A 32 11.29 -22.99 15.28
C THR A 32 10.17 -22.23 15.97
N SER A 33 10.53 -21.35 16.90
CA SER A 33 9.65 -20.26 17.27
C SER A 33 9.26 -19.61 15.95
N ALA A 34 8.01 -19.81 15.55
CA ALA A 34 7.44 -19.08 14.45
C ALA A 34 7.55 -17.61 14.85
N ASP A 35 8.52 -16.91 14.27
CA ASP A 35 8.47 -15.46 14.19
C ASP A 35 7.12 -15.14 13.56
N VAL A 36 6.16 -14.74 14.39
CA VAL A 36 4.88 -14.22 13.90
C VAL A 36 5.29 -13.02 13.05
N PRO A 37 5.07 -13.02 11.72
CA PRO A 37 5.42 -11.88 10.90
C PRO A 37 4.70 -10.67 11.49
N SER A 38 5.48 -9.72 12.02
CA SER A 38 4.92 -8.47 12.47
C SER A 38 4.28 -7.81 11.24
N ILE A 39 3.02 -7.43 11.36
CA ILE A 39 2.24 -6.74 10.30
C ILE A 39 2.79 -5.32 10.04
N ASP A 40 3.80 -4.91 10.81
CA ASP A 40 4.31 -3.54 10.92
C ASP A 40 5.32 -3.04 9.87
N PRO A 41 5.98 -3.83 9.00
CA PRO A 41 7.00 -3.26 8.12
C PRO A 41 6.38 -2.31 7.07
N MET A 42 5.20 -2.67 6.53
CA MET A 42 4.47 -1.82 5.59
C MET A 42 3.92 -0.57 6.27
N GLY A 43 3.41 -0.71 7.50
CA GLY A 43 2.89 0.42 8.28
C GLY A 43 3.96 1.48 8.58
N LYS A 44 5.19 1.06 8.91
CA LYS A 44 6.30 1.99 9.17
C LYS A 44 6.75 2.74 7.92
N GLN A 45 6.86 2.06 6.78
CA GLN A 45 7.25 2.70 5.52
C GLN A 45 6.19 3.69 5.03
N LEU A 46 4.91 3.31 5.10
CA LEU A 46 3.80 4.19 4.76
C LEU A 46 3.75 5.41 5.69
N ALA A 47 3.90 5.21 6.99
CA ALA A 47 3.93 6.29 7.97
C ALA A 47 5.04 7.31 7.67
N ALA A 48 6.24 6.82 7.34
CA ALA A 48 7.36 7.67 6.93
C ALA A 48 7.02 8.44 5.64
N ALA A 49 6.51 7.75 4.61
CA ALA A 49 6.14 8.40 3.34
C ALA A 49 5.10 9.51 3.51
N ILE A 50 4.05 9.29 4.31
CA ILE A 50 3.02 10.30 4.58
C ILE A 50 3.61 11.46 5.40
N LYS A 51 4.49 11.18 6.37
CA LYS A 51 5.16 12.20 7.16
C LYS A 51 6.12 13.05 6.32
N ASP A 52 6.85 12.44 5.41
CA ASP A 52 7.76 13.12 4.50
C ASP A 52 6.96 14.02 3.54
N LEU A 53 5.81 13.54 3.05
CA LEU A 53 4.90 14.33 2.22
C LEU A 53 4.32 15.54 2.98
N ASP A 54 3.92 15.33 4.23
CA ASP A 54 3.43 16.35 5.16
C ASP A 54 4.49 17.42 5.47
N THR A 55 5.76 17.01 5.51
CA THR A 55 6.92 17.89 5.71
C THR A 55 7.30 18.63 4.43
N TYR A 56 7.15 17.99 3.28
CA TYR A 56 7.45 18.58 1.97
C TYR A 56 6.42 19.66 1.59
N TYR A 57 5.13 19.37 1.71
CA TYR A 57 4.05 20.32 1.44
C TYR A 57 3.62 21.06 2.71
N VAL A 58 4.50 21.91 3.22
CA VAL A 58 4.17 22.83 4.32
C VAL A 58 3.02 23.76 3.88
N PRO A 59 2.10 24.16 4.77
CA PRO A 59 1.00 25.05 4.41
C PRO A 59 1.47 26.31 3.65
N GLY A 60 0.82 26.59 2.52
CA GLY A 60 1.12 27.75 1.68
C GLY A 60 2.29 27.55 0.71
N THR A 61 2.83 26.34 0.58
CA THR A 61 3.88 26.04 -0.41
C THR A 61 3.32 25.70 -1.79
N ILE A 62 2.04 25.33 -1.88
CA ILE A 62 1.41 24.96 -3.16
C ILE A 62 0.94 26.22 -3.88
N GLN A 63 1.81 26.77 -4.74
CA GLN A 63 1.60 28.07 -5.39
C GLN A 63 1.43 28.01 -6.91
N THR A 64 1.76 26.89 -7.55
CA THR A 64 1.66 26.74 -9.02
C THR A 64 0.75 25.57 -9.39
N ARG A 65 0.20 25.62 -10.61
CA ARG A 65 -0.64 24.54 -11.18
C ARG A 65 0.08 23.20 -11.13
N ASP A 66 1.34 23.17 -11.56
CA ASP A 66 2.14 21.95 -11.65
C ASP A 66 2.39 21.35 -10.26
N VAL A 67 2.72 22.19 -9.27
CA VAL A 67 2.93 21.74 -7.88
C VAL A 67 1.63 21.21 -7.29
N SER A 68 0.48 21.86 -7.55
CA SER A 68 -0.82 21.37 -7.11
C SER A 68 -1.17 20.01 -7.73
N GLN A 69 -0.93 19.83 -9.03
CA GLN A 69 -1.16 18.54 -9.70
C GLN A 69 -0.25 17.43 -9.15
N ALA A 70 1.02 17.74 -8.92
CA ALA A 70 1.97 16.82 -8.31
C ALA A 70 1.53 16.42 -6.88
N ALA A 71 1.11 17.40 -6.08
CA ALA A 71 0.60 17.17 -4.73
C ALA A 71 -0.61 16.24 -4.72
N LEU A 72 -1.62 16.49 -5.59
CA LEU A 72 -2.80 15.62 -5.68
C LEU A 72 -2.46 14.20 -6.12
N LYS A 73 -1.53 14.04 -7.07
CA LYS A 73 -1.07 12.73 -7.52
C LYS A 73 -0.41 11.96 -6.37
N GLN A 74 0.48 12.62 -5.62
CA GLN A 74 1.17 11.98 -4.50
C GLN A 74 0.21 11.67 -3.34
N VAL A 75 -0.73 12.58 -3.04
CA VAL A 75 -1.80 12.33 -2.06
C VAL A 75 -2.61 11.10 -2.45
N SER A 76 -3.07 11.02 -3.71
CA SER A 76 -3.88 9.90 -4.20
C SER A 76 -3.16 8.54 -4.07
N VAL A 77 -1.86 8.48 -4.38
CA VAL A 77 -1.05 7.27 -4.22
C VAL A 77 -0.96 6.85 -2.75
N ASN A 78 -0.72 7.82 -1.85
CA ASN A 78 -0.59 7.54 -0.41
C ASN A 78 -1.93 7.21 0.24
N GLU A 79 -3.05 7.79 -0.23
CA GLU A 79 -4.39 7.44 0.24
C GLU A 79 -4.75 5.99 -0.13
N ALA A 80 -4.44 5.57 -1.37
CA ALA A 80 -4.63 4.18 -1.79
C ALA A 80 -3.80 3.23 -0.92
N ALA A 81 -2.51 3.53 -0.73
CA ALA A 81 -1.64 2.73 0.13
C ALA A 81 -2.11 2.68 1.59
N LEU A 82 -2.63 3.79 2.13
CA LEU A 82 -3.21 3.85 3.47
C LEU A 82 -4.48 3.02 3.60
N GLN A 83 -5.32 3.02 2.56
CA GLN A 83 -6.52 2.21 2.54
C GLN A 83 -6.18 0.72 2.46
N ASP A 84 -5.25 0.33 1.59
CA ASP A 84 -4.77 -1.05 1.47
C ASP A 84 -4.17 -1.55 2.79
N TRP A 85 -3.31 -0.74 3.41
CA TRP A 85 -2.76 -1.02 4.73
C TRP A 85 -3.85 -1.21 5.78
N TYR A 86 -4.87 -0.35 5.78
CA TYR A 86 -5.96 -0.43 6.76
C TYR A 86 -6.75 -1.73 6.59
N VAL A 87 -7.10 -2.11 5.35
CA VAL A 87 -7.85 -3.36 5.07
C VAL A 87 -7.05 -4.58 5.53
N HIS A 88 -5.75 -4.64 5.21
CA HIS A 88 -4.90 -5.75 5.65
C HIS A 88 -4.72 -5.79 7.17
N SER A 89 -4.55 -4.63 7.81
CA SER A 89 -4.39 -4.55 9.27
C SER A 89 -5.67 -4.89 10.01
N GLU A 90 -6.83 -4.49 9.47
CA GLU A 90 -8.15 -4.83 10.02
C GLU A 90 -8.39 -6.34 10.00
N GLN A 91 -8.08 -7.00 8.88
CA GLN A 91 -8.15 -8.47 8.79
C GLN A 91 -7.25 -9.14 9.82
N ALA A 92 -5.99 -8.69 9.94
CA ALA A 92 -5.05 -9.27 10.87
C ALA A 92 -5.35 -8.98 12.35
N CYS A 93 -6.20 -7.99 12.66
CA CYS A 93 -6.66 -7.76 14.03
C CYS A 93 -7.55 -8.90 14.55
N TYR A 94 -8.25 -9.62 13.67
CA TYR A 94 -9.13 -10.71 14.08
C TYR A 94 -8.37 -11.96 14.58
N ASP A 95 -7.10 -12.09 14.23
CA ASP A 95 -6.23 -13.17 14.72
C ASP A 95 -5.62 -12.86 16.10
N LYS A 96 -5.85 -11.66 16.65
CA LYS A 96 -5.30 -11.23 17.94
C LYS A 96 -6.28 -11.48 19.07
N PHE A 97 -5.75 -11.78 20.26
CA PHE A 97 -6.57 -11.94 21.47
C PHE A 97 -7.34 -10.65 21.83
N PHE A 98 -6.70 -9.48 21.71
CA PHE A 98 -7.30 -8.18 21.99
C PHE A 98 -7.78 -7.47 20.71
N VAL A 99 -8.74 -8.08 20.00
CA VAL A 99 -9.29 -7.57 18.73
C VAL A 99 -9.74 -6.10 18.84
N ASN A 100 -10.50 -5.76 19.88
CA ASN A 100 -11.05 -4.41 20.05
C ASN A 100 -9.97 -3.33 20.22
N SER A 101 -8.89 -3.65 20.95
CA SER A 101 -7.75 -2.74 21.09
C SER A 101 -7.08 -2.54 19.73
N CYS A 102 -6.76 -3.63 19.04
CA CYS A 102 -6.13 -3.58 17.72
C CYS A 102 -6.95 -2.76 16.73
N LEU A 103 -8.26 -3.01 16.63
CA LEU A 103 -9.16 -2.26 15.75
C LEU A 103 -9.21 -0.77 16.10
N THR A 104 -9.11 -0.42 17.38
CA THR A 104 -9.07 0.97 17.82
C THR A 104 -7.78 1.63 17.38
N ASP A 105 -6.64 0.98 17.60
CA ASP A 105 -5.32 1.50 17.26
C ASP A 105 -5.21 1.78 15.75
N ILE A 106 -5.57 0.81 14.90
CA ILE A 106 -5.49 1.00 13.43
C ILE A 106 -6.43 2.11 12.93
N LYS A 107 -7.58 2.32 13.58
CA LYS A 107 -8.50 3.42 13.26
C LYS A 107 -7.90 4.76 13.62
N LEU A 108 -7.24 4.86 14.78
CA LEU A 108 -6.54 6.07 15.20
C LEU A 108 -5.39 6.40 14.26
N TYR A 109 -4.56 5.42 13.91
CA TYR A 109 -3.49 5.60 12.92
C TYR A 109 -4.02 6.06 11.56
N ARG A 110 -5.04 5.38 11.03
CA ARG A 110 -5.67 5.81 9.76
C ARG A 110 -6.18 7.23 9.85
N ARG A 111 -6.84 7.61 10.95
CA ARG A 111 -7.37 8.96 11.15
C ARG A 111 -6.23 9.98 11.12
N GLU A 112 -5.15 9.74 11.86
CA GLU A 112 -4.00 10.65 11.91
C GLU A 112 -3.40 10.88 10.51
N TYR A 113 -3.05 9.82 9.80
CA TYR A 113 -2.41 9.93 8.49
C TYR A 113 -3.33 10.50 7.43
N ARG A 114 -4.62 10.16 7.47
CA ARG A 114 -5.62 10.75 6.57
C ARG A 114 -5.74 12.25 6.75
N MET A 115 -5.68 12.77 7.98
CA MET A 115 -5.74 14.21 8.24
C MET A 115 -4.56 14.96 7.60
N LYS A 116 -3.36 14.36 7.61
CA LYS A 116 -2.17 14.92 6.94
C LYS A 116 -2.36 15.00 5.42
N LEU A 117 -2.80 13.90 4.81
CA LEU A 117 -3.08 13.84 3.37
C LEU A 117 -4.19 14.82 2.95
N GLN A 118 -5.28 14.87 3.73
CA GLN A 118 -6.42 15.74 3.46
C GLN A 118 -6.05 17.23 3.53
N ARG A 119 -5.13 17.63 4.42
CA ARG A 119 -4.61 19.01 4.46
C ARG A 119 -4.01 19.41 3.11
N ILE A 120 -3.10 18.59 2.60
CA ILE A 120 -2.39 18.82 1.34
C ILE A 120 -3.39 18.84 0.18
N GLU A 121 -4.34 17.90 0.18
CA GLU A 121 -5.40 17.80 -0.83
C GLU A 121 -6.27 19.06 -0.90
N ILE A 122 -6.70 19.57 0.26
CA ILE A 122 -7.55 20.76 0.34
C ILE A 122 -6.83 21.98 -0.22
N GLU A 123 -5.56 22.18 0.17
CA GLU A 123 -4.74 23.30 -0.33
C GLU A 123 -4.55 23.21 -1.84
N ALA A 124 -4.15 22.04 -2.35
CA ALA A 124 -3.94 21.83 -3.77
C ALA A 124 -5.22 22.06 -4.58
N LYS A 125 -6.37 21.55 -4.12
CA LYS A 125 -7.68 21.78 -4.76
C LYS A 125 -8.13 23.23 -4.65
N ALA A 126 -7.82 23.93 -3.56
CA ALA A 126 -8.12 25.35 -3.42
C ALA A 126 -7.38 26.18 -4.48
N LEU A 127 -6.10 25.90 -4.71
CA LEU A 127 -5.35 26.56 -5.79
C LEU A 127 -5.96 26.26 -7.16
N GLN A 128 -6.31 25.00 -7.46
CA GLN A 128 -6.90 24.66 -8.77
C GLN A 128 -8.21 25.40 -9.01
N ARG A 129 -9.08 25.48 -7.99
CA ARG A 129 -10.33 26.25 -8.08
C ARG A 129 -10.04 27.73 -8.35
N LYS A 130 -9.08 28.33 -7.64
CA LYS A 130 -8.68 29.72 -7.85
C LYS A 130 -8.19 29.95 -9.28
N LEU A 131 -7.21 29.17 -9.74
CA LEU A 131 -6.63 29.31 -11.08
C LEU A 131 -7.67 29.13 -12.19
N HIS A 132 -8.63 28.21 -12.00
CA HIS A 132 -9.71 28.02 -12.95
C HIS A 132 -10.65 29.22 -13.03
N ILE A 133 -10.98 29.82 -11.88
CA ILE A 133 -11.80 31.04 -11.82
C ILE A 133 -11.05 32.20 -12.50
N ASP A 134 -9.76 32.37 -12.19
CA ASP A 134 -8.94 33.43 -12.78
C ASP A 134 -8.90 33.32 -14.33
N GLU A 135 -8.78 32.09 -14.87
CA GLU A 135 -8.84 31.85 -16.32
C GLU A 135 -10.20 32.21 -16.92
N LEU A 136 -11.29 31.80 -16.26
CA LEU A 136 -12.64 32.13 -16.72
C LEU A 136 -12.88 33.65 -16.71
N ASP A 137 -12.42 34.35 -15.69
CA ASP A 137 -12.57 35.81 -15.58
C ASP A 137 -11.83 36.53 -16.70
N GLU A 138 -10.60 36.10 -17.03
CA GLU A 138 -9.85 36.65 -18.15
C GLU A 138 -10.53 36.38 -19.51
N ASP A 139 -11.07 35.18 -19.71
CA ASP A 139 -11.83 34.84 -20.91
C ASP A 139 -13.11 35.67 -21.04
N LEU A 140 -13.82 35.92 -19.94
CA LEU A 140 -15.00 36.78 -19.92
C LEU A 140 -14.65 38.23 -20.29
N LYS A 141 -13.57 38.79 -19.74
CA LYS A 141 -13.09 40.14 -20.10
C LYS A 141 -12.75 40.24 -21.59
N ARG A 142 -12.06 39.24 -22.14
CA ARG A 142 -11.72 39.19 -23.58
C ARG A 142 -12.95 39.20 -24.46
N ARG A 143 -13.98 38.42 -24.11
CA ARG A 143 -15.26 38.36 -24.85
C ARG A 143 -16.04 39.67 -24.77
N GLN A 144 -16.06 40.31 -23.60
CA GLN A 144 -16.71 41.62 -23.43
C GLN A 144 -16.02 42.70 -24.26
N ALA A 145 -14.70 42.69 -24.33
CA ALA A 145 -13.93 43.64 -25.14
C ALA A 145 -14.11 43.44 -26.66
N GLN A 146 -14.46 42.24 -27.12
CA GLN A 146 -14.70 41.93 -28.53
C GLN A 146 -16.13 42.20 -29.00
N LYS A 147 -17.06 42.49 -28.10
CA LYS A 147 -18.44 42.78 -28.47
C LYS A 147 -18.51 44.19 -29.11
N PRO A 148 -18.91 44.32 -30.39
CA PRO A 148 -19.01 45.61 -31.07
C PRO A 148 -20.17 46.46 -30.54
#